data_AF-A0A923FKN6-F1
#
_entry.id   AF-A0A923FKN6-F1
#
_cell.length_a   1.000
_cell.length_b   1.000
_cell.length_c   1.000
_cell.angle_alpha   90.00
_cell.angle_beta   90.00
_cell.angle_gamma   90.00
#
_symmetry.space_group_name_H-M   'P 1'
#
loop_
_entity.id
_entity.type
_entity.pdbx_description
1 polymer ?
#
loop_
_entity_poly.entity_id
_entity_poly.type
_entity_poly.pdbx_seq_one_letter_code
_entity_poly.pdbx_strand_id
1 'polypeptide(L)'
;MRVFIGLATGNAFLRKEFLKLRNKITAPSNFPGGTLSLELGAPDLSREPNLERYFHDKSSTSDALLVIGDDRCGACLEFTRTALFIHHVGIPSRVENAESYLVQKINSLLSTFAAFCIEVLNGQNQQASLLPERNFDAAEWRDLVELVRLRTQAPTFVEETKALFSLLKQRRKPRRKSSYSTRYFIDDADKHFEYGTEHHSLPATGAPHTLSCELNFTFRFGRKVADVQRHFNVTRGPGNNPSIKGSFPNCHCAWRDVTKTTHLNMFMNDYY
;
A
#
# COMPACT_ATOMS: atom_id res chain seq x y z
N MET A 1 -2.19 -17.03 6.11
CA MET A 1 -1.56 -15.70 5.91
C MET A 1 -0.76 -15.30 7.15
N ARG A 2 0.50 -14.87 7.00
CA ARG A 2 1.35 -14.34 8.08
C ARG A 2 1.17 -12.83 8.17
N VAL A 3 0.69 -12.34 9.30
CA VAL A 3 0.41 -10.91 9.52
C VAL A 3 1.30 -10.40 10.64
N PHE A 4 2.00 -9.31 10.36
CA PHE A 4 2.71 -8.53 11.36
C PHE A 4 1.87 -7.32 11.76
N ILE A 5 1.71 -7.09 13.06
CA ILE A 5 1.11 -5.88 13.60
C ILE A 5 2.13 -5.14 14.46
N GLY A 6 2.49 -3.94 14.02
CA GLY A 6 3.31 -3.00 14.78
C GLY A 6 2.47 -2.07 15.67
N LEU A 7 2.87 -1.84 16.91
CA LEU A 7 2.35 -0.77 17.76
C LEU A 7 3.37 0.37 17.85
N ALA A 8 3.10 1.49 17.18
CA ALA A 8 3.95 2.68 17.20
C ALA A 8 3.38 3.70 18.20
N THR A 9 3.94 3.76 19.41
CA THR A 9 3.54 4.72 20.45
C THR A 9 4.71 5.08 21.36
N GLY A 10 4.68 6.30 21.90
CA GLY A 10 5.57 6.73 22.99
C GLY A 10 5.22 6.09 24.35
N ASN A 11 4.05 5.45 24.48
CA ASN A 11 3.63 4.82 25.73
C ASN A 11 4.36 3.48 25.97
N ALA A 12 5.46 3.53 26.72
CA ALA A 12 6.29 2.36 27.01
C ALA A 12 5.55 1.21 27.74
N PHE A 13 4.54 1.54 28.56
CA PHE A 13 3.72 0.54 29.24
C PHE A 13 2.87 -0.26 28.23
N LEU A 14 2.16 0.43 27.33
CA LEU A 14 1.36 -0.24 26.30
C LEU A 14 2.22 -1.08 25.35
N ARG A 15 3.44 -0.66 25.00
CA ARG A 15 4.37 -1.48 24.21
C ARG A 15 4.67 -2.82 24.88
N LYS A 16 4.91 -2.83 26.20
CA LYS A 16 5.15 -4.05 26.97
C LYS A 16 3.92 -4.94 27.03
N GLU A 17 2.74 -4.36 27.28
CA GLU A 17 1.49 -5.13 27.34
C GLU A 17 1.12 -5.72 25.98
N PHE A 18 1.34 -4.98 24.89
CA PHE A 18 1.03 -5.41 23.52
C PHE A 18 1.72 -6.73 23.15
N LEU A 19 3.01 -6.87 23.48
CA LEU A 19 3.78 -8.08 23.17
C LEU A 19 3.27 -9.33 23.91
N LYS A 20 2.56 -9.16 25.03
CA LYS A 20 1.96 -10.29 25.79
C LYS A 20 0.69 -10.83 25.14
N LEU A 21 0.10 -10.12 24.18
CA LEU A 21 -1.22 -10.44 23.62
C LEU A 21 -1.20 -11.47 22.49
N ARG A 22 -0.03 -11.95 22.07
CA ARG A 22 0.12 -12.83 20.89
C ARG A 22 -0.84 -14.03 20.88
N ASN A 23 -1.09 -14.62 22.05
CA ASN A 23 -1.93 -15.82 22.18
C ASN A 23 -3.39 -15.51 22.54
N LYS A 24 -3.76 -14.24 22.68
CA LYS A 24 -5.10 -13.79 23.12
C LYS A 24 -5.96 -13.23 21.99
N ILE A 25 -5.41 -13.14 20.78
CA ILE A 25 -6.07 -12.52 19.64
C ILE A 25 -6.76 -13.60 18.82
N THR A 26 -8.06 -13.43 18.64
CA THR A 26 -8.86 -14.31 17.79
C THR A 26 -8.89 -13.74 16.38
N ALA A 27 -8.46 -14.53 15.41
CA ALA A 27 -8.57 -14.16 14.00
C ALA A 27 -10.05 -14.01 13.59
N PRO A 28 -10.41 -13.03 12.74
CA PRO A 28 -11.71 -13.01 12.08
C PRO A 28 -11.93 -14.33 11.33
N SER A 29 -13.12 -14.93 11.45
CA SER A 29 -13.45 -16.23 10.85
C SER A 29 -13.27 -16.28 9.32
N ASN A 30 -13.40 -15.13 8.65
CA ASN A 30 -13.29 -14.99 7.20
C ASN A 30 -11.98 -14.31 6.76
N PHE A 31 -10.90 -14.37 7.55
CA PHE A 31 -9.67 -13.66 7.20
C PHE A 31 -9.11 -14.11 5.83
N PRO A 32 -8.71 -13.18 4.95
CA PRO A 32 -8.20 -13.52 3.62
C PRO A 32 -6.98 -14.44 3.71
N GLY A 33 -6.96 -15.51 2.93
CA GLY A 33 -5.82 -16.44 2.86
C GLY A 33 -5.77 -17.50 3.97
N GLY A 34 -6.92 -17.86 4.54
CA GLY A 34 -7.09 -19.03 5.41
C GLY A 34 -6.54 -18.80 6.83
N THR A 35 -5.80 -19.79 7.36
CA THR A 35 -5.25 -19.73 8.73
C THR A 35 -4.36 -18.50 8.94
N LEU A 36 -4.71 -17.68 9.93
CA LEU A 36 -3.94 -16.50 10.33
C LEU A 36 -2.79 -16.91 11.25
N SER A 37 -1.58 -16.49 10.92
CA SER A 37 -0.43 -16.51 11.84
C SER A 37 -0.08 -15.06 12.20
N LEU A 38 -0.03 -14.75 13.49
CA LEU A 38 0.14 -13.39 13.97
C LEU A 38 1.50 -13.20 14.65
N GLU A 39 2.20 -12.15 14.23
CA GLU A 39 3.36 -11.60 14.90
C GLU A 39 3.04 -10.19 15.39
N LEU A 40 3.39 -9.91 16.65
CA LEU A 40 3.22 -8.60 17.26
C LEU A 40 4.59 -7.98 17.51
N GLY A 41 4.70 -6.69 17.20
CA GLY A 41 5.91 -5.91 17.45
C GLY A 41 5.59 -4.53 17.99
N ALA A 42 6.45 -3.99 18.86
CA ALA A 42 6.30 -2.66 19.43
C ALA A 42 7.67 -1.98 19.50
N PRO A 43 8.11 -1.27 18.43
CA PRO A 43 9.45 -0.69 18.36
C PRO A 43 9.67 0.40 19.40
N ASP A 44 10.93 0.57 19.81
CA ASP A 44 11.30 1.66 20.70
C ASP A 44 11.60 2.94 19.91
N LEU A 45 10.61 3.84 19.83
CA LEU A 45 10.70 5.09 19.06
C LEU A 45 11.86 6.01 19.48
N SER A 46 12.38 5.86 20.71
CA SER A 46 13.57 6.60 21.16
C SER A 46 14.87 6.15 20.49
N ARG A 47 14.90 4.88 20.04
CA ARG A 47 16.05 4.26 19.36
C ARG A 47 15.88 4.28 17.84
N GLU A 48 14.63 4.19 17.39
CA GLU A 48 14.26 4.15 15.98
C GLU A 48 13.21 5.24 15.71
N PRO A 49 13.64 6.51 15.54
CA PRO A 49 12.71 7.62 15.32
C PRO A 49 12.01 7.53 13.95
N ASN A 50 12.61 6.81 13.01
CA ASN A 50 12.01 6.40 11.74
C ASN A 50 11.93 4.86 11.72
N LEU A 51 10.73 4.32 11.51
CA LEU A 51 10.48 2.88 11.56
C LEU A 51 10.72 2.16 10.22
N GLU A 52 11.31 2.82 9.23
CA GLU A 52 11.62 2.28 7.90
C GLU A 52 12.36 0.93 7.99
N ARG A 53 13.47 0.88 8.71
CA ARG A 53 14.26 -0.36 8.87
C ARG A 53 13.49 -1.44 9.60
N TYR A 54 12.78 -1.07 10.66
CA TYR A 54 12.00 -2.00 11.46
C TYR A 54 10.95 -2.75 10.61
N PHE A 55 10.20 -2.03 9.79
CA PHE A 55 9.20 -2.65 8.91
C PHE A 55 9.83 -3.38 7.72
N HIS A 56 10.97 -2.91 7.22
CA HIS A 56 11.71 -3.62 6.17
C HIS A 56 12.16 -5.01 6.64
N ASP A 57 12.74 -5.12 7.85
CA ASP A 57 13.16 -6.41 8.40
C ASP A 57 11.98 -7.40 8.50
N LYS A 58 10.80 -6.91 8.92
CA LYS A 58 9.56 -7.70 9.05
C LYS A 58 8.92 -8.07 7.72
N SER A 59 9.24 -7.36 6.65
CA SER A 59 8.66 -7.56 5.31
C SER A 59 9.01 -8.92 4.69
N SER A 60 10.17 -9.47 5.08
CA SER A 60 10.71 -10.74 4.58
C SER A 60 9.86 -11.95 4.98
N THR A 61 9.32 -11.94 6.20
CA THR A 61 8.56 -13.05 6.80
C THR A 61 7.06 -12.82 6.81
N SER A 62 6.58 -11.64 6.40
CA SER A 62 5.17 -11.25 6.52
C SER A 62 4.50 -11.19 5.15
N ASP A 63 3.22 -11.55 5.13
CA ASP A 63 2.33 -11.39 3.97
C ASP A 63 1.47 -10.12 4.09
N ALA A 64 1.36 -9.56 5.31
CA ALA A 64 0.84 -8.21 5.54
C ALA A 64 1.56 -7.48 6.68
N LEU A 65 1.65 -6.15 6.52
CA LEU A 65 2.23 -5.21 7.47
C LEU A 65 1.14 -4.22 7.91
N LEU A 66 0.64 -4.41 9.12
CA LEU A 66 -0.40 -3.57 9.72
C LEU A 66 0.18 -2.79 10.89
N VAL A 67 -0.38 -1.61 11.17
CA VAL A 67 0.12 -0.75 12.24
C VAL A 67 -1.02 -0.15 13.04
N ILE A 68 -0.89 -0.16 14.36
CA ILE A 68 -1.62 0.70 15.27
C ILE A 68 -0.68 1.87 15.58
N GLY A 69 -0.94 3.03 15.00
CA GLY A 69 -0.09 4.22 15.13
C GLY A 69 -0.72 5.23 16.07
N ASP A 70 0.00 5.63 17.11
CA ASP A 70 -0.35 6.79 17.93
C ASP A 70 -0.33 8.05 17.06
N ASP A 71 -1.37 8.88 17.11
CA ASP A 71 -1.44 10.13 16.33
C ASP A 71 -0.23 11.04 16.59
N ARG A 72 0.31 11.00 17.82
CA ARG A 72 1.50 11.77 18.22
C ARG A 72 2.80 11.24 17.60
N CYS A 73 2.77 10.05 17.02
CA CYS A 73 3.93 9.36 16.44
C CYS A 73 3.82 9.24 14.91
N GLY A 74 2.92 10.00 14.27
CA GLY A 74 2.68 9.94 12.82
C GLY A 74 3.97 10.09 11.99
N ALA A 75 4.84 11.02 12.36
CA ALA A 75 6.12 11.28 11.68
C ALA A 75 7.01 10.03 11.56
N CYS A 76 6.97 9.12 12.55
CA CYS A 76 7.77 7.89 12.54
C CYS A 76 7.34 6.89 11.46
N LEU A 77 6.15 7.07 10.89
CA LEU A 77 5.54 6.21 9.88
C LEU A 77 5.52 6.85 8.48
N GLU A 78 5.96 8.10 8.33
CA GLU A 78 5.88 8.84 7.06
C GLU A 78 6.91 8.41 6.00
N PHE A 79 7.83 7.51 6.35
CA PHE A 79 8.81 6.95 5.41
C PHE A 79 8.16 6.22 4.22
N THR A 80 6.90 5.81 4.35
CA THR A 80 6.10 5.19 3.28
C THR A 80 4.68 5.76 3.27
N ARG A 81 4.13 5.91 2.07
CA ARG A 81 2.75 6.38 1.88
C ARG A 81 1.77 5.23 1.63
N THR A 82 2.25 4.10 1.12
CA THR A 82 1.39 3.05 0.59
C THR A 82 1.79 1.64 0.96
N ALA A 83 2.94 1.40 1.62
CA ALA A 83 3.35 0.04 1.95
C ALA A 83 2.58 -0.53 3.16
N LEU A 84 2.22 0.32 4.12
CA LEU A 84 1.59 -0.06 5.38
C LEU A 84 0.07 0.13 5.34
N PHE A 85 -0.65 -0.63 6.17
CA PHE A 85 -2.06 -0.34 6.50
C PHE A 85 -2.14 0.13 7.96
N ILE A 86 -2.40 1.42 8.15
CA ILE A 86 -2.21 2.10 9.43
C ILE A 86 -3.58 2.48 10.01
N HIS A 87 -3.85 2.03 11.22
CA HIS A 87 -4.89 2.57 12.10
C HIS A 87 -4.28 3.64 13.00
N HIS A 88 -4.50 4.90 12.64
CA HIS A 88 -4.18 6.06 13.47
C HIS A 88 -5.12 6.12 14.66
N VAL A 89 -4.58 6.19 15.88
CA VAL A 89 -5.32 6.17 17.13
C VAL A 89 -4.81 7.23 18.10
N GLY A 90 -5.72 8.00 18.68
CA GLY A 90 -5.44 8.82 19.84
C GLY A 90 -5.23 7.93 21.08
N ILE A 91 -3.97 7.65 21.44
CA ILE A 91 -3.66 6.81 22.60
C ILE A 91 -3.70 7.65 23.88
N PRO A 92 -4.55 7.33 24.86
CA PRO A 92 -4.58 8.04 26.14
C PRO A 92 -3.25 7.98 26.89
N SER A 93 -2.98 8.99 27.71
CA SER A 93 -1.80 9.00 28.60
C SER A 93 -1.84 7.88 29.65
N ARG A 94 -3.05 7.54 30.12
CA ARG A 94 -3.31 6.45 31.05
C ARG A 94 -4.39 5.53 30.49
N VAL A 95 -4.12 4.22 30.53
CA VAL A 95 -5.06 3.17 30.16
C VAL A 95 -5.14 2.20 31.33
N GLU A 96 -6.31 2.10 31.96
CA GLU A 96 -6.50 1.27 33.16
C GLU A 96 -6.46 -0.22 32.83
N ASN A 97 -7.15 -0.63 31.77
CA ASN A 97 -7.14 -2.00 31.27
C ASN A 97 -6.46 -2.05 29.88
N ALA A 98 -5.13 -2.10 29.90
CA ALA A 98 -4.32 -2.12 28.68
C ALA A 98 -4.64 -3.30 27.77
N GLU A 99 -4.87 -4.48 28.35
CA GLU A 99 -5.20 -5.69 27.60
C GLU A 99 -6.48 -5.52 26.80
N SER A 100 -7.59 -5.18 27.46
CA SER A 100 -8.88 -5.00 26.80
C SER A 100 -8.82 -3.91 25.73
N TYR A 101 -8.17 -2.79 26.04
CA TYR A 101 -7.96 -1.69 25.10
C TYR A 101 -7.21 -2.14 23.84
N LEU A 102 -6.06 -2.81 24.00
CA LEU A 102 -5.22 -3.23 22.89
C LEU A 102 -5.88 -4.34 22.07
N VAL A 103 -6.52 -5.32 22.71
CA VAL A 103 -7.29 -6.38 22.02
C VAL A 103 -8.39 -5.75 21.16
N GLN A 104 -9.12 -4.76 21.68
CA GLN A 104 -10.13 -4.04 20.90
C GLN A 104 -9.53 -3.38 19.66
N LYS A 105 -8.38 -2.68 19.79
CA LYS A 105 -7.74 -2.01 18.65
C LYS A 105 -7.20 -3.00 17.62
N ILE A 106 -6.62 -4.11 18.05
CA ILE A 106 -6.15 -5.18 17.16
C ILE A 106 -7.32 -5.82 16.40
N ASN A 107 -8.39 -6.17 17.10
CA ASN A 107 -9.57 -6.79 16.48
C ASN A 107 -10.22 -5.84 15.47
N SER A 108 -10.31 -4.55 15.79
CA SER A 108 -10.78 -3.52 14.86
C SER A 108 -9.89 -3.46 13.61
N LEU A 109 -8.58 -3.38 13.79
CA LEU A 109 -7.61 -3.35 12.68
C LEU A 109 -7.71 -4.58 11.77
N LEU A 110 -7.75 -5.78 12.36
CA LEU A 110 -7.86 -7.03 11.62
C LEU A 110 -9.19 -7.12 10.88
N SER A 111 -10.30 -6.68 11.50
CA SER A 111 -11.63 -6.71 10.88
C SER A 111 -11.70 -5.76 9.69
N THR A 112 -11.24 -4.52 9.85
CA THR A 112 -11.22 -3.53 8.76
C THR A 112 -10.30 -3.98 7.62
N PHE A 113 -9.10 -4.46 7.94
CA PHE A 113 -8.16 -4.94 6.92
C PHE A 113 -8.70 -6.18 6.18
N ALA A 114 -9.34 -7.11 6.89
CA ALA A 114 -9.97 -8.28 6.27
C ALA A 114 -11.09 -7.85 5.31
N ALA A 115 -11.99 -6.97 5.75
CA ALA A 115 -13.06 -6.43 4.90
C ALA A 115 -12.49 -5.72 3.67
N PHE A 116 -11.49 -4.86 3.84
CA PHE A 116 -10.79 -4.21 2.73
C PHE A 116 -10.19 -5.23 1.75
N CYS A 117 -9.54 -6.27 2.24
CA CYS A 117 -8.95 -7.29 1.36
C CYS A 117 -9.99 -8.12 0.61
N ILE A 118 -11.07 -8.52 1.27
CA ILE A 118 -12.11 -9.40 0.71
C ILE A 118 -12.99 -8.63 -0.25
N GLU A 119 -13.44 -7.45 0.18
CA GLU A 119 -14.49 -6.71 -0.51
C GLU A 119 -13.92 -5.72 -1.52
N VAL A 120 -12.67 -5.30 -1.35
CA VAL A 120 -12.03 -4.31 -2.20
C VAL A 120 -10.85 -4.88 -2.98
N LEU A 121 -9.83 -5.45 -2.35
CA LEU A 121 -8.63 -5.95 -3.05
C LEU A 121 -8.81 -7.36 -3.63
N ASN A 122 -9.91 -7.57 -4.37
CA ASN A 122 -10.20 -8.79 -5.10
C ASN A 122 -10.12 -8.58 -6.62
N GLY A 123 -9.86 -9.66 -7.36
CA GLY A 123 -9.90 -9.71 -8.82
C GLY A 123 -9.24 -8.51 -9.51
N GLN A 124 -10.02 -7.75 -10.28
CA GLN A 124 -9.52 -6.64 -11.09
C GLN A 124 -9.06 -5.43 -10.28
N ASN A 125 -9.55 -5.23 -9.06
CA ASN A 125 -9.13 -4.12 -8.20
C ASN A 125 -7.68 -4.28 -7.75
N GLN A 126 -7.15 -5.51 -7.69
CA GLN A 126 -5.74 -5.75 -7.39
C GLN A 126 -4.82 -5.10 -8.42
N GLN A 127 -5.19 -5.10 -9.70
CA GLN A 127 -4.38 -4.42 -10.73
C GLN A 127 -4.45 -2.90 -10.54
N ALA A 128 -5.64 -2.35 -10.32
CA ALA A 128 -5.82 -0.92 -10.10
C ALA A 128 -5.07 -0.42 -8.85
N SER A 129 -4.97 -1.24 -7.79
CA SER A 129 -4.24 -0.85 -6.58
C SER A 129 -2.73 -0.72 -6.79
N LEU A 130 -2.18 -1.32 -7.85
CA LEU A 130 -0.75 -1.30 -8.15
C LEU A 130 -0.34 -0.13 -9.05
N LEU A 131 -1.28 0.75 -9.41
CA LEU A 131 -0.97 1.93 -10.21
C LEU A 131 0.15 2.75 -9.53
N PRO A 132 1.11 3.30 -10.30
CA PRO A 132 2.20 4.10 -9.75
C PRO A 132 1.66 5.33 -9.00
N GLU A 133 2.09 5.50 -7.74
CA GLU A 133 1.52 6.49 -6.83
C GLU A 133 1.60 7.91 -7.39
N ARG A 134 2.78 8.31 -7.91
CA ARG A 134 3.07 9.67 -8.35
C ARG A 134 2.79 9.90 -9.83
N ASN A 135 2.87 8.84 -10.63
CA ASN A 135 2.77 8.96 -12.08
C ASN A 135 1.36 8.76 -12.64
N PHE A 136 0.48 8.04 -11.93
CA PHE A 136 -0.91 7.89 -12.36
C PHE A 136 -1.74 9.11 -11.94
N ASP A 137 -2.05 9.99 -12.90
CA ASP A 137 -2.75 11.25 -12.63
C ASP A 137 -4.27 11.07 -12.66
N ALA A 138 -4.87 10.85 -11.50
CA ALA A 138 -6.32 10.76 -11.35
C ALA A 138 -6.75 11.21 -9.95
N ALA A 139 -7.83 11.97 -9.86
CA ALA A 139 -8.38 12.42 -8.57
C ALA A 139 -8.75 11.25 -7.67
N GLU A 140 -9.48 10.26 -8.19
CA GLU A 140 -9.92 9.11 -7.41
C GLU A 140 -8.76 8.19 -6.96
N TRP A 141 -7.60 8.25 -7.65
CA TRP A 141 -6.41 7.53 -7.22
C TRP A 141 -5.76 8.22 -6.03
N ARG A 142 -5.62 9.56 -6.09
CA ARG A 142 -5.12 10.37 -4.96
C ARG A 142 -6.02 10.21 -3.75
N ASP A 143 -7.33 10.32 -3.93
CA ASP A 143 -8.32 10.17 -2.87
C ASP A 143 -8.28 8.78 -2.24
N LEU A 144 -8.06 7.72 -3.04
CA LEU A 144 -7.89 6.36 -2.53
C LEU A 144 -6.64 6.22 -1.67
N VAL A 145 -5.50 6.71 -2.15
CA VAL A 145 -4.23 6.68 -1.40
C VAL A 145 -4.39 7.43 -0.08
N GLU A 146 -5.04 8.59 -0.09
CA GLU A 146 -5.28 9.39 1.12
C GLU A 146 -6.25 8.70 2.10
N LEU A 147 -7.36 8.16 1.60
CA LEU A 147 -8.35 7.42 2.39
C LEU A 147 -7.70 6.23 3.12
N VAL A 148 -6.90 5.42 2.42
CA VAL A 148 -6.20 4.27 3.02
C VAL A 148 -5.06 4.70 3.93
N ARG A 149 -4.42 5.84 3.69
CA ARG A 149 -3.35 6.33 4.55
C ARG A 149 -3.89 6.90 5.86
N LEU A 150 -4.99 7.66 5.82
CA LEU A 150 -5.40 8.52 6.93
C LEU A 150 -6.69 8.09 7.62
N ARG A 151 -7.58 7.35 6.93
CA ARG A 151 -8.99 7.21 7.33
C ARG A 151 -9.45 5.75 7.40
N THR A 152 -8.53 4.81 7.62
CA THR A 152 -8.85 3.37 7.75
C THR A 152 -9.79 3.05 8.92
N GLN A 153 -9.90 3.92 9.93
CA GLN A 153 -10.83 3.74 11.05
C GLN A 153 -12.22 4.33 10.82
N ALA A 154 -12.42 5.05 9.71
CA ALA A 154 -13.73 5.63 9.42
C ALA A 154 -14.78 4.52 9.26
N PRO A 155 -15.99 4.66 9.84
CA PRO A 155 -17.05 3.66 9.69
C PRO A 155 -17.43 3.38 8.22
N THR A 156 -17.26 4.38 7.36
CA THR A 156 -17.54 4.37 5.92
C THR A 156 -16.33 3.98 5.06
N PHE A 157 -15.20 3.60 5.68
CA PHE A 157 -13.94 3.37 4.98
C PHE A 157 -14.10 2.35 3.84
N VAL A 158 -14.75 1.22 4.09
CA VAL A 158 -14.90 0.15 3.10
C VAL A 158 -15.78 0.61 1.94
N GLU A 159 -16.90 1.28 2.22
CA GLU A 159 -17.85 1.81 1.23
C GLU A 159 -17.20 2.89 0.35
N GLU A 160 -16.52 3.87 0.96
CA GLU A 160 -15.80 4.92 0.25
C GLU A 160 -14.72 4.32 -0.66
N THR A 161 -13.97 3.33 -0.15
CA THR A 161 -12.92 2.66 -0.92
C THR A 161 -13.52 1.88 -2.12
N LYS A 162 -14.64 1.18 -1.94
CA LYS A 162 -15.35 0.50 -3.05
C LYS A 162 -15.80 1.48 -4.13
N ALA A 163 -16.30 2.65 -3.73
CA ALA A 163 -16.73 3.68 -4.65
C ALA A 163 -15.55 4.18 -5.50
N LEU A 164 -14.41 4.48 -4.87
CA LEU A 164 -13.20 4.92 -5.56
C LEU A 164 -12.65 3.87 -6.53
N PHE A 165 -12.60 2.59 -6.15
CA PHE A 165 -12.22 1.53 -7.09
C PHE A 165 -13.22 1.38 -8.25
N SER A 166 -14.50 1.67 -8.02
CA SER A 166 -15.49 1.67 -9.09
C SER A 166 -15.24 2.78 -10.10
N LEU A 167 -14.81 3.95 -9.66
CA LEU A 167 -14.34 5.04 -10.53
C LEU A 167 -13.05 4.66 -11.28
N LEU A 168 -12.05 4.12 -10.58
CA LEU A 168 -10.80 3.64 -11.22
C LEU A 168 -11.05 2.59 -12.29
N LYS A 169 -12.02 1.68 -12.09
CA LYS A 169 -12.42 0.69 -13.10
C LYS A 169 -13.02 1.33 -14.34
N GLN A 170 -13.71 2.47 -14.21
CA GLN A 170 -14.24 3.19 -15.38
C GLN A 170 -13.13 3.78 -16.25
N ARG A 171 -11.95 4.05 -15.68
CA ARG A 171 -10.75 4.44 -16.45
C ARG A 171 -10.15 3.29 -17.24
N ARG A 172 -10.54 2.04 -16.97
CA ARG A 172 -10.05 0.86 -17.68
C ARG A 172 -10.75 0.71 -19.02
N LYS A 173 -10.14 1.22 -20.08
CA LYS A 173 -10.71 1.27 -21.43
C LYS A 173 -9.76 0.65 -22.45
N PRO A 174 -10.29 0.10 -23.56
CA PRO A 174 -9.43 -0.20 -24.70
C PRO A 174 -8.89 1.12 -25.28
N ARG A 175 -7.69 1.08 -25.87
CA ARG A 175 -7.08 2.27 -26.49
C ARG A 175 -7.93 2.84 -27.63
N ARG A 176 -8.69 1.98 -28.31
CA ARG A 176 -9.64 2.32 -29.38
C ARG A 176 -10.86 1.41 -29.31
N LYS A 177 -11.93 1.76 -30.04
CA LYS A 177 -13.00 0.82 -30.38
C LYS A 177 -12.45 -0.23 -31.37
N SER A 178 -11.65 -1.16 -30.87
CA SER A 178 -11.06 -2.25 -31.65
C SER A 178 -11.40 -3.59 -30.99
N SER A 179 -11.38 -4.67 -31.78
CA SER A 179 -11.58 -6.04 -31.30
C SER A 179 -10.45 -6.57 -30.41
N TYR A 180 -9.32 -5.86 -30.31
CA TYR A 180 -8.22 -6.22 -29.41
C TYR A 180 -8.63 -6.13 -27.93
N SER A 181 -8.31 -7.18 -27.18
CA SER A 181 -8.73 -7.37 -25.78
C SER A 181 -7.96 -6.51 -24.77
N THR A 182 -6.85 -5.89 -25.18
CA THR A 182 -5.99 -5.11 -24.29
C THR A 182 -6.72 -3.90 -23.73
N ARG A 183 -6.68 -3.76 -22.40
CA ARG A 183 -7.27 -2.62 -21.69
C ARG A 183 -6.20 -1.89 -20.90
N TYR A 184 -6.33 -0.58 -20.90
CA TYR A 184 -5.41 0.35 -20.25
C TYR A 184 -6.16 1.08 -19.15
N PHE A 185 -5.49 1.37 -18.03
CA PHE A 185 -5.93 2.45 -17.16
C PHE A 185 -5.47 3.76 -17.79
N ILE A 186 -6.41 4.67 -18.06
CA ILE A 186 -6.12 5.95 -18.71
C ILE A 186 -6.28 7.07 -17.68
N ASP A 187 -5.22 7.86 -17.51
CA ASP A 187 -5.17 8.95 -16.56
C ASP A 187 -5.57 10.30 -17.20
N ASP A 188 -5.67 11.36 -16.39
CA ASP A 188 -6.13 12.69 -16.82
C ASP A 188 -5.13 13.38 -17.78
N ALA A 189 -3.87 12.93 -17.79
CA ALA A 189 -2.81 13.42 -18.69
C ALA A 189 -2.71 12.61 -20.00
N ASP A 190 -3.69 11.74 -20.26
CA ASP A 190 -3.79 10.82 -21.41
C ASP A 190 -2.66 9.78 -21.47
N LYS A 191 -2.08 9.44 -20.30
CA LYS A 191 -1.15 8.33 -20.15
C LYS A 191 -1.94 7.03 -20.03
N HIS A 192 -1.50 6.04 -20.78
CA HIS A 192 -2.12 4.72 -20.89
C HIS A 192 -1.23 3.71 -20.19
N PHE A 193 -1.76 3.08 -19.15
CA PHE A 193 -1.07 2.10 -18.31
C PHE A 193 -1.60 0.71 -18.61
N GLU A 194 -0.80 -0.10 -19.29
CA GLU A 194 -1.08 -1.52 -19.53
C GLU A 194 -0.38 -2.37 -18.49
N TYR A 195 -1.13 -3.17 -17.74
CA TYR A 195 -0.53 -4.05 -16.75
C TYR A 195 0.19 -5.21 -17.46
N GLY A 196 1.51 -5.16 -17.44
CA GLY A 196 2.40 -6.11 -18.09
C GLY A 196 2.24 -7.52 -17.57
N THR A 197 2.55 -8.48 -18.45
CA THR A 197 2.68 -9.90 -18.08
C THR A 197 4.13 -10.35 -18.02
N GLU A 198 5.05 -9.48 -18.42
CA GLU A 198 6.46 -9.71 -18.58
C GLU A 198 7.26 -9.51 -17.29
N HIS A 199 8.28 -10.36 -17.11
CA HIS A 199 9.16 -10.45 -15.94
C HIS A 199 10.60 -10.01 -16.26
N HIS A 200 10.77 -9.18 -17.27
CA HIS A 200 12.08 -8.82 -17.84
C HIS A 200 12.74 -7.58 -17.19
N SER A 201 12.06 -6.93 -16.24
CA SER A 201 12.58 -5.79 -15.47
C SER A 201 12.45 -6.08 -13.98
N LEU A 202 13.40 -5.59 -13.19
CA LEU A 202 13.36 -5.67 -11.74
C LEU A 202 13.26 -4.25 -11.16
N PRO A 203 12.50 -4.07 -10.06
CA PRO A 203 12.57 -2.83 -9.31
C PRO A 203 13.99 -2.66 -8.76
N ALA A 204 14.52 -1.44 -8.81
CA ALA A 204 15.86 -1.19 -8.32
C ALA A 204 15.95 -1.27 -6.78
N THR A 205 17.02 -1.89 -6.31
CA THR A 205 17.39 -2.07 -4.90
C THR A 205 18.82 -1.58 -4.66
N GLY A 206 19.19 -1.37 -3.39
CA GLY A 206 20.51 -0.85 -3.03
C GLY A 206 20.71 0.62 -3.42
N ALA A 207 21.85 1.20 -3.03
CA ALA A 207 22.12 2.63 -3.24
C ALA A 207 21.97 3.02 -4.73
N PRO A 208 21.22 4.09 -5.05
CA PRO A 208 20.69 5.13 -4.15
C PRO A 208 19.30 4.85 -3.54
N HIS A 209 18.68 3.69 -3.78
CA HIS A 209 17.37 3.32 -3.26
C HIS A 209 17.40 3.04 -1.75
N THR A 210 16.34 3.48 -1.06
CA THR A 210 16.16 3.24 0.38
C THR A 210 15.30 2.02 0.62
N LEU A 211 15.21 1.57 1.88
CA LEU A 211 14.36 0.44 2.25
C LEU A 211 12.88 0.73 2.01
N SER A 212 12.45 1.99 2.09
CA SER A 212 11.12 2.45 1.70
C SER A 212 10.84 2.23 0.23
N CYS A 213 11.82 2.40 -0.66
CA CYS A 213 11.65 2.08 -2.08
C CYS A 213 11.29 0.59 -2.23
N GLU A 214 11.93 -0.28 -1.46
CA GLU A 214 11.68 -1.72 -1.45
C GLU A 214 10.32 -2.11 -0.88
N LEU A 215 9.97 -1.51 0.27
CA LEU A 215 8.66 -1.68 0.87
C LEU A 215 7.53 -1.24 -0.07
N ASN A 216 7.70 -0.11 -0.77
CA ASN A 216 6.68 0.45 -1.66
C ASN A 216 6.47 -0.34 -2.96
N PHE A 217 7.43 -1.19 -3.38
CA PHE A 217 7.20 -2.15 -4.48
C PHE A 217 6.79 -3.54 -3.99
N THR A 218 7.09 -3.89 -2.74
CA THR A 218 6.77 -5.22 -2.18
C THR A 218 5.37 -5.25 -1.58
N PHE A 219 4.90 -4.14 -1.03
CA PHE A 219 3.60 -4.02 -0.36
C PHE A 219 2.76 -2.89 -0.95
N ARG A 220 1.45 -3.10 -0.96
CA ARG A 220 0.45 -2.08 -1.26
C ARG A 220 -0.67 -2.18 -0.25
N PHE A 221 -0.95 -1.05 0.39
CA PHE A 221 -1.99 -0.90 1.40
C PHE A 221 -1.91 -1.99 2.48
N GLY A 222 -0.69 -2.25 2.97
CA GLY A 222 -0.39 -3.27 3.99
C GLY A 222 -0.37 -4.71 3.50
N ARG A 223 -0.73 -5.01 2.25
CA ARG A 223 -0.72 -6.37 1.71
C ARG A 223 0.47 -6.59 0.78
N LYS A 224 1.13 -7.74 0.90
CA LYS A 224 2.21 -8.14 0.00
C LYS A 224 1.68 -8.34 -1.41
N VAL A 225 2.39 -7.81 -2.39
CA VAL A 225 2.08 -7.98 -3.81
C VAL A 225 2.49 -9.38 -4.24
N ALA A 226 1.59 -10.07 -4.95
CA ALA A 226 1.81 -11.45 -5.37
C ALA A 226 2.97 -11.59 -6.36
N ASP A 227 3.14 -10.59 -7.23
CA ASP A 227 4.15 -10.59 -8.29
C ASP A 227 4.80 -9.19 -8.38
N VAL A 228 5.95 -9.04 -7.71
CA VAL A 228 6.69 -7.77 -7.59
C VAL A 228 7.46 -7.37 -8.85
N GLN A 229 7.59 -8.29 -9.82
CA GLN A 229 8.31 -8.05 -11.07
C GLN A 229 7.41 -7.45 -12.16
N ARG A 230 6.10 -7.57 -11.98
CA ARG A 230 5.13 -6.93 -12.88
C ARG A 230 5.16 -5.41 -12.73
N HIS A 231 4.97 -4.76 -13.86
CA HIS A 231 4.96 -3.32 -14.00
C HIS A 231 3.88 -2.91 -14.99
N PHE A 232 3.69 -1.60 -15.13
CA PHE A 232 2.86 -1.03 -16.18
C PHE A 232 3.72 -0.61 -17.36
N ASN A 233 3.32 -1.00 -18.57
CA ASN A 233 3.82 -0.40 -19.80
C ASN A 233 3.07 0.91 -20.01
N VAL A 234 3.79 2.01 -19.81
CA VAL A 234 3.22 3.36 -19.88
C VAL A 234 3.51 3.97 -21.23
N THR A 235 2.46 4.43 -21.88
CA THR A 235 2.52 5.12 -23.18
C THR A 235 1.63 6.34 -23.17
N ARG A 236 1.70 7.20 -24.19
CA ARG A 236 0.82 8.37 -24.31
C ARG A 236 0.01 8.34 -25.61
N GLY A 237 -1.26 8.74 -25.51
CA GLY A 237 -2.12 8.98 -26.66
C GLY A 237 -2.70 7.74 -27.35
N PRO A 238 -3.75 7.93 -28.18
CA PRO A 238 -4.46 6.86 -28.88
C PRO A 238 -3.85 6.47 -30.25
N GLY A 239 -2.58 6.80 -30.53
CA GLY A 239 -1.92 6.62 -31.84
C GLY A 239 -1.52 5.18 -32.23
N ASN A 240 -1.21 4.94 -33.52
CA ASN A 240 -0.72 3.63 -34.02
C ASN A 240 0.68 3.28 -33.54
N ASN A 241 1.51 4.30 -33.33
CA ASN A 241 2.87 4.18 -32.81
C ASN A 241 2.93 4.94 -31.48
N PRO A 242 2.36 4.36 -30.42
CA PRO A 242 2.36 4.99 -29.13
C PRO A 242 3.80 5.21 -28.68
N SER A 243 4.02 6.36 -28.08
CA SER A 243 5.33 6.72 -27.53
C SER A 243 5.11 7.54 -26.28
N ILE A 244 6.18 7.69 -25.52
CA ILE A 244 6.18 8.46 -24.29
C ILE A 244 7.44 9.31 -24.25
N LYS A 245 7.25 10.56 -23.81
CA LYS A 245 8.29 11.55 -23.59
C LYS A 245 7.80 12.55 -22.54
N GLY A 246 8.73 13.20 -21.87
CA GLY A 246 8.44 14.23 -20.88
C GLY A 246 9.21 13.99 -19.58
N SER A 247 8.86 14.76 -18.56
CA SER A 247 9.45 14.63 -17.23
C SER A 247 8.54 13.79 -16.35
N PHE A 248 9.10 12.83 -15.63
CA PHE A 248 8.37 11.94 -14.74
C PHE A 248 9.07 11.92 -13.37
N PRO A 249 8.32 11.95 -12.25
CA PRO A 249 8.90 11.75 -10.94
C PRO A 249 9.28 10.28 -10.76
N ASN A 250 10.46 10.02 -10.21
CA ASN A 250 10.88 8.68 -9.81
C ASN A 250 10.47 8.36 -8.36
N CYS A 251 10.84 7.17 -7.88
CA CYS A 251 10.60 6.69 -6.52
C CYS A 251 11.23 7.56 -5.40
N HIS A 252 12.14 8.47 -5.72
CA HIS A 252 12.77 9.44 -4.80
C HIS A 252 12.17 10.86 -4.94
N CYS A 253 11.03 10.99 -5.62
CA CYS A 253 10.42 12.28 -5.96
C CYS A 253 11.30 13.19 -6.84
N ALA A 254 12.37 12.65 -7.44
CA ALA A 254 13.21 13.39 -8.36
C ALA A 254 12.63 13.30 -9.78
N TRP A 255 12.49 14.44 -10.44
CA TRP A 255 12.05 14.50 -11.82
C TRP A 255 13.19 14.06 -12.76
N ARG A 256 12.90 13.16 -13.68
CA ARG A 256 13.84 12.76 -14.75
C ARG A 256 13.16 12.89 -16.10
N ASP A 257 13.90 13.46 -17.03
CA ASP A 257 13.43 13.62 -18.40
C ASP A 257 13.64 12.32 -19.19
N VAL A 258 12.59 11.92 -19.89
CA VAL A 258 12.56 10.77 -20.78
C VAL A 258 12.49 11.27 -22.20
N THR A 259 13.54 10.98 -22.96
CA THR A 259 13.52 11.14 -24.42
C THR A 259 12.51 10.19 -25.05
N LYS A 260 12.00 10.54 -26.23
CA LYS A 260 10.94 9.75 -26.90
C LYS A 260 11.32 8.27 -27.01
N THR A 261 10.56 7.41 -26.34
CA THR A 261 10.66 5.95 -26.39
C THR A 261 9.29 5.33 -26.69
N THR A 262 9.25 4.02 -26.97
CA THR A 262 8.00 3.31 -27.28
C THR A 262 7.10 3.16 -26.07
N HIS A 263 7.68 2.90 -24.89
CA HIS A 263 6.99 2.79 -23.60
C HIS A 263 7.99 2.98 -22.44
N LEU A 264 7.45 3.20 -21.23
CA LEU A 264 8.18 3.14 -19.97
C LEU A 264 7.70 1.94 -19.16
N ASN A 265 8.63 1.20 -18.58
CA ASN A 265 8.35 0.11 -17.65
C ASN A 265 8.23 0.67 -16.24
N MET A 266 7.01 0.99 -15.81
CA MET A 266 6.79 1.72 -14.57
C MET A 266 6.25 0.81 -13.48
N PHE A 267 7.02 0.67 -12.40
CA PHE A 267 6.63 -0.06 -11.21
C PHE A 267 5.70 0.76 -10.32
N MET A 268 4.96 0.08 -9.45
CA MET A 268 4.02 0.67 -8.50
C MET A 268 4.64 1.70 -7.53
N ASN A 269 5.97 1.62 -7.31
CA ASN A 269 6.72 2.57 -6.48
C ASN A 269 7.27 3.76 -7.28
N ASP A 270 6.82 3.95 -8.53
CA ASP A 270 7.27 4.99 -9.46
C ASP A 270 8.70 4.85 -10.00
N TYR A 271 9.35 3.70 -9.81
CA TYR A 271 10.61 3.39 -10.51
C TYR A 271 10.35 3.04 -11.98
N TYR A 272 11.18 3.53 -12.89
CA TYR A 272 11.17 3.26 -14.33
C TYR A 272 12.55 3.53 -14.96
#